data_AF-A0A0F2SKA6-F1
#
_entry.id   AF-A0A0F2SKA6-F1
#
_cell.length_a   1.000
_cell.length_b   1.000
_cell.length_c   1.000
_cell.angle_alpha   90.00
_cell.angle_beta   90.00
_cell.angle_gamma   90.00
#
_symmetry.space_group_name_H-M   'P 1'
#
loop_
_entity.id
_entity.type
_entity.pdbx_description
1 polymer ?
#
loop_
_entity_poly.entity_id
_entity_poly.type
_entity_poly.pdbx_seq_one_letter_code
_entity_poly.pdbx_strand_id
1 'polypeptide(L)'
;MARAMLHKHGSFKRIVYTLLKAYVLSIYRFKCCECGKATSFLPNFMKEHHQVAWEVKEEVIRQQLAGVSLVKIAENLVTSAGKLSEKTLWRWSKSIRDDLNHVSSEVWMAILERLPHIEIPVGPPKPDQEWAWLLQSWDQMRTKIPQYRFIDFLAWLYQIKRSRAVANDPLNPTKAVHGVAPLFQSE
;
A
#
# COMPACT_ATOMS: atom_id res chain seq x y z
N MET A 1 18.92 23.56 16.30
CA MET A 1 18.44 22.20 15.99
C MET A 1 19.25 21.66 14.83
N ALA A 2 19.97 20.55 15.01
CA ALA A 2 20.70 19.91 13.93
C ALA A 2 19.70 19.29 12.94
N ARG A 3 19.81 19.68 11.67
CA ARG A 3 18.99 19.15 10.59
C ARG A 3 19.56 17.78 10.25
N ALA A 4 18.82 16.70 10.53
CA ALA A 4 19.26 15.36 10.15
C ALA A 4 19.52 15.31 8.63
N MET A 5 20.79 15.33 8.24
CA MET A 5 21.18 15.30 6.82
C MET A 5 21.30 13.85 6.38
N LEU A 6 20.47 13.50 5.39
CA LEU A 6 20.57 12.27 4.65
C LEU A 6 21.53 12.48 3.47
N HIS A 7 22.62 11.73 3.41
CA HIS A 7 23.50 11.72 2.24
C HIS A 7 23.15 10.55 1.32
N LYS A 8 23.28 10.76 0.01
CA LYS A 8 23.17 9.69 -0.98
C LYS A 8 24.27 8.66 -0.69
N HIS A 9 23.88 7.44 -0.38
CA HIS A 9 24.79 6.34 -0.04
C HIS A 9 25.05 5.43 -1.24
N GLY A 10 24.07 5.25 -2.12
CA GLY A 10 24.22 4.44 -3.32
C GLY A 10 22.89 4.16 -4.01
N SER A 11 22.89 3.20 -4.93
CA SER A 11 21.68 2.71 -5.58
C SER A 11 21.84 1.24 -5.97
N PHE A 12 20.73 0.52 -6.05
CA PHE A 12 20.69 -0.83 -6.61
C PHE A 12 19.54 -0.96 -7.61
N LYS A 13 19.67 -1.91 -8.54
CA LYS A 13 18.59 -2.24 -9.47
C LYS A 13 17.67 -3.27 -8.83
N ARG A 14 16.36 -3.10 -8.99
CA ARG A 14 15.36 -4.08 -8.58
C ARG A 14 14.32 -4.25 -9.68
N ILE A 15 14.02 -5.49 -10.01
CA ILE A 15 12.90 -5.83 -10.89
C ILE A 15 11.61 -5.76 -10.07
N VAL A 16 10.61 -5.04 -10.60
CA VAL A 16 9.27 -4.99 -10.04
C VAL A 16 8.28 -5.55 -11.05
N TYR A 17 7.49 -6.51 -10.60
CA TYR A 17 6.46 -7.18 -11.38
C TYR A 17 5.10 -6.58 -11.06
N THR A 18 4.44 -6.10 -12.11
CA THR A 18 3.04 -5.65 -12.12
C THR A 18 2.17 -6.73 -12.76
N LEU A 19 0.85 -6.52 -12.78
CA LEU A 19 -0.08 -7.35 -13.53
C LEU A 19 0.27 -7.36 -15.03
N LEU A 20 0.74 -6.22 -15.56
CA LEU A 20 0.95 -6.04 -17.00
C LEU A 20 2.41 -6.20 -17.46
N LYS A 21 3.37 -5.63 -16.72
CA LYS A 21 4.77 -5.49 -17.14
C LYS A 21 5.77 -5.63 -16.00
N ALA A 22 6.98 -6.05 -16.33
CA ALA A 22 8.12 -5.99 -15.43
C ALA A 22 8.91 -4.70 -15.66
N TYR A 23 9.31 -4.03 -14.60
CA TYR A 23 10.11 -2.80 -14.64
C TYR A 23 11.41 -2.97 -13.88
N VAL A 24 12.52 -2.46 -14.42
CA VAL A 24 13.79 -2.39 -13.68
C VAL A 24 13.93 -1.00 -13.07
N LEU A 25 13.81 -0.90 -11.75
CA LEU A 25 13.87 0.36 -11.02
C LEU A 25 15.25 0.57 -10.41
N SER A 26 15.75 1.80 -10.47
CA SER A 26 16.88 2.25 -9.65
C SER A 26 16.36 2.65 -8.27
N ILE A 27 16.66 1.86 -7.24
CA ILE A 27 16.32 2.22 -5.87
C ILE A 27 17.50 2.93 -5.23
N TYR A 28 17.31 4.22 -4.92
CA TYR A 28 18.32 5.04 -4.25
C TYR A 28 18.32 4.77 -2.75
N ARG A 29 19.52 4.73 -2.17
CA ARG A 29 19.74 4.57 -0.74
C ARG A 29 20.35 5.84 -0.18
N PHE A 30 19.82 6.25 0.96
CA PHE A 30 20.31 7.39 1.73
C PHE A 30 20.76 6.91 3.09
N LYS A 31 21.82 7.49 3.65
CA LYS A 31 22.33 7.16 4.98
C LYS A 31 22.30 8.41 5.85
N CYS A 32 21.85 8.25 7.09
CA CYS A 32 21.91 9.31 8.09
C CYS A 32 23.36 9.48 8.54
N CYS A 33 23.86 10.72 8.51
CA CYS A 33 25.21 11.03 8.97
C CYS A 33 25.38 10.85 10.50
N GLU A 34 24.30 11.01 11.26
CA GLU A 34 24.34 10.97 12.72
C GLU A 34 24.25 9.54 13.27
N CYS A 35 23.25 8.77 12.83
CA CYS A 35 23.01 7.42 13.36
C CYS A 35 23.52 6.29 12.47
N GLY A 36 24.05 6.60 11.28
CA GLY A 36 24.59 5.62 10.34
C GLY A 36 23.56 4.68 9.69
N LYS A 37 22.26 4.79 10.03
CA LYS A 37 21.20 3.97 9.42
C LYS A 37 20.99 4.35 7.95
N ALA A 38 20.77 3.35 7.10
CA ALA A 38 20.45 3.54 5.69
C ALA A 38 18.96 3.28 5.42
N THR A 39 18.34 4.14 4.63
CA THR A 39 16.96 4.01 4.16
C THR A 39 16.92 3.99 2.63
N SER A 40 15.97 3.24 2.07
CA SER A 40 15.76 3.16 0.62
C SER A 40 14.59 4.03 0.22
N PHE A 41 14.76 4.84 -0.83
CA PHE A 41 13.67 5.57 -1.45
C PHE A 41 12.90 4.63 -2.38
N LEU A 42 11.89 3.98 -1.82
CA LEU A 42 11.04 3.02 -2.51
C LEU A 42 9.79 3.71 -3.07
N PRO A 43 9.37 3.38 -4.31
CA PRO A 43 8.06 3.74 -4.81
C PRO A 43 6.95 3.24 -3.88
N ASN A 44 5.86 3.99 -3.81
CA ASN A 44 4.70 3.70 -2.95
C ASN A 44 3.92 2.45 -3.37
N PHE A 45 3.98 2.05 -4.64
CA PHE A 45 3.30 0.87 -5.17
C PHE A 45 4.01 -0.46 -4.82
N MET A 46 5.07 -0.45 -3.99
CA MET A 46 5.76 -1.67 -3.59
C MET A 46 6.13 -1.73 -2.10
N LYS A 47 6.16 -2.94 -1.54
CA LYS A 47 6.67 -3.21 -0.18
C LYS A 47 8.20 -3.30 -0.19
N GLU A 48 8.83 -2.89 0.91
CA GLU A 48 10.25 -3.15 1.13
C GLU A 48 10.58 -4.64 0.99
N HIS A 49 11.74 -4.97 0.42
CA HIS A 49 12.18 -6.33 0.07
C HIS A 49 11.30 -7.17 -0.87
N HIS A 50 10.14 -6.71 -1.31
CA HIS A 50 9.30 -7.42 -2.28
C HIS A 50 9.60 -6.96 -3.71
N GLN A 51 9.43 -7.88 -4.67
CA GLN A 51 9.51 -7.61 -6.11
C GLN A 51 8.14 -7.51 -6.77
N VAL A 52 7.06 -7.85 -6.05
CA VAL A 52 5.69 -7.80 -6.60
C VAL A 52 5.00 -6.54 -6.07
N ALA A 53 4.39 -5.79 -6.99
CA ALA A 53 3.65 -4.57 -6.69
C ALA A 53 2.39 -4.84 -5.85
N TRP A 54 1.87 -3.79 -5.20
CA TRP A 54 0.68 -3.88 -4.36
C TRP A 54 -0.56 -4.28 -5.15
N GLU A 55 -0.75 -3.75 -6.36
CA GLU A 55 -1.83 -4.12 -7.29
C GLU A 55 -1.96 -5.64 -7.48
N VAL A 56 -0.85 -6.35 -7.74
CA VAL A 56 -0.88 -7.81 -7.93
C VAL A 56 -1.39 -8.52 -6.67
N LYS A 57 -0.96 -8.06 -5.49
CA LYS A 57 -1.43 -8.63 -4.23
C LYS A 57 -2.90 -8.30 -3.98
N GLU A 58 -3.32 -7.09 -4.31
CA GLU A 58 -4.71 -6.66 -4.17
C GLU A 58 -5.62 -7.47 -5.10
N GLU A 59 -5.20 -7.76 -6.33
CA GLU A 59 -5.93 -8.61 -7.27
C GLU A 59 -6.16 -10.02 -6.71
N VAL A 60 -5.15 -10.60 -6.06
CA VAL A 60 -5.29 -11.89 -5.37
C VAL A 60 -6.35 -11.83 -4.26
N ILE A 61 -6.35 -10.77 -3.45
CA ILE A 61 -7.36 -10.57 -2.40
C ILE A 61 -8.76 -10.40 -3.01
N ARG A 62 -8.89 -9.58 -4.06
CA ARG A 62 -10.16 -9.33 -4.75
C ARG A 62 -10.75 -10.61 -5.31
N GLN A 63 -9.95 -11.45 -5.97
CA GLN A 63 -10.42 -12.74 -6.49
C GLN A 63 -10.85 -13.69 -5.36
N GLN A 64 -10.14 -13.72 -4.24
CA GLN A 64 -10.57 -14.52 -3.08
C GLN A 64 -11.90 -14.05 -2.49
N LEU A 65 -12.11 -12.73 -2.39
CA LEU A 65 -13.37 -12.16 -1.91
C LEU A 65 -14.52 -12.40 -2.89
N ALA A 66 -14.21 -12.56 -4.19
CA ALA A 66 -15.15 -13.04 -5.19
C ALA A 66 -15.38 -14.57 -5.16
N GLY A 67 -14.83 -15.28 -4.17
CA GLY A 67 -15.02 -16.72 -3.96
C GLY A 67 -14.08 -17.62 -4.77
N VAL A 68 -13.05 -17.07 -5.43
CA VAL A 68 -12.09 -17.88 -6.19
C VAL A 68 -11.06 -18.51 -5.24
N SER A 69 -10.86 -19.83 -5.38
CA SER A 69 -9.86 -20.56 -4.56
C SER A 69 -8.43 -20.16 -4.92
N LEU A 70 -7.51 -20.22 -3.95
CA LEU A 70 -6.09 -19.87 -4.17
C LEU A 70 -5.43 -20.73 -5.25
N VAL A 71 -5.78 -22.02 -5.33
CA VAL A 71 -5.32 -22.93 -6.39
C VAL A 71 -5.71 -22.36 -7.76
N LYS A 72 -6.98 -22.02 -7.92
CA LYS A 72 -7.50 -21.49 -9.19
C LYS A 72 -6.90 -20.12 -9.53
N ILE A 73 -6.63 -19.27 -8.53
CA ILE A 73 -5.92 -18.00 -8.75
C ILE A 73 -4.48 -18.29 -9.21
N ALA A 74 -3.75 -19.19 -8.55
CA ALA A 74 -2.38 -19.54 -8.93
C ALA A 74 -2.27 -20.11 -10.36
N GLU A 75 -3.28 -20.86 -10.79
CA GLU A 75 -3.35 -21.43 -12.14
C GLU A 75 -3.64 -20.40 -13.23
N ASN A 76 -4.51 -19.42 -12.95
CA ASN A 76 -5.10 -18.52 -13.94
C ASN A 76 -4.55 -17.09 -13.92
N LEU A 77 -4.08 -16.61 -12.77
CA LEU A 77 -3.51 -15.27 -12.65
C LEU A 77 -2.12 -15.25 -13.28
N VAL A 78 -2.07 -14.79 -14.53
CA VAL A 78 -0.81 -14.51 -15.22
C VAL A 78 -0.37 -13.09 -14.89
N THR A 79 0.83 -12.97 -14.33
CA THR A 79 1.46 -11.68 -14.05
C THR A 79 2.70 -11.53 -14.91
N SER A 80 3.32 -10.35 -14.89
CA SER A 80 4.64 -10.18 -15.50
C SER A 80 5.76 -11.00 -14.84
N ALA A 81 5.54 -11.54 -13.65
CA ALA A 81 6.45 -12.50 -13.00
C ALA A 81 6.23 -13.94 -13.49
N GLY A 82 5.25 -14.17 -14.37
CA GLY A 82 4.70 -15.49 -14.67
C GLY A 82 3.65 -15.91 -13.64
N LYS A 83 3.48 -17.23 -13.50
CA LYS A 83 2.55 -17.83 -12.53
C LYS A 83 3.15 -17.82 -11.13
N LEU A 84 2.31 -17.50 -10.15
CA LEU A 84 2.69 -17.47 -8.74
C LEU A 84 2.22 -18.76 -8.05
N SER A 85 3.05 -19.32 -7.17
CA SER A 85 2.65 -20.51 -6.41
C SER A 85 1.50 -20.21 -5.44
N GLU A 86 0.61 -21.17 -5.24
CA GLU A 86 -0.48 -21.08 -4.25
C GLU A 86 0.04 -20.69 -2.86
N LYS A 87 1.18 -21.27 -2.45
CA LYS A 87 1.83 -20.97 -1.17
C LYS A 87 2.23 -19.50 -1.05
N THR A 88 2.67 -18.87 -2.14
CA THR A 88 2.98 -17.43 -2.17
C THR A 88 1.72 -16.61 -1.97
N LEU A 89 0.64 -16.97 -2.67
CA LEU A 89 -0.65 -16.30 -2.55
C LEU A 89 -1.19 -16.41 -1.13
N TRP A 90 -1.19 -17.62 -0.55
CA TRP A 90 -1.62 -17.86 0.83
C TRP A 90 -0.86 -16.98 1.84
N ARG A 91 0.47 -16.87 1.71
CA ARG A 91 1.29 -16.01 2.59
C ARG A 91 0.89 -14.54 2.50
N TRP A 92 0.62 -14.05 1.29
CA TRP A 92 0.16 -12.67 1.10
C TRP A 92 -1.22 -12.48 1.72
N SER A 93 -2.16 -13.36 1.41
CA SER A 93 -3.53 -13.30 1.91
C SER A 93 -3.59 -13.33 3.43
N LYS A 94 -2.78 -14.19 4.06
CA LYS A 94 -2.64 -14.24 5.51
C LYS A 94 -2.06 -12.93 6.05
N SER A 95 -0.89 -12.52 5.55
CA SER A 95 -0.22 -11.30 6.03
C SER A 95 -1.07 -10.05 5.88
N ILE A 96 -1.80 -9.91 4.77
CA ILE A 96 -2.65 -8.74 4.49
C ILE A 96 -3.87 -8.75 5.42
N ARG A 97 -4.48 -9.91 5.63
CA ARG A 97 -5.62 -10.06 6.55
C ARG A 97 -5.21 -9.73 7.99
N ASP A 98 -4.08 -10.27 8.44
CA ASP A 98 -3.54 -9.96 9.76
C ASP A 98 -3.24 -8.45 9.87
N ASP A 99 -2.55 -7.90 8.87
CA ASP A 99 -2.22 -6.47 8.79
C ASP A 99 -3.44 -5.58 8.89
N LEU A 100 -4.53 -5.98 8.27
CA LEU A 100 -5.74 -5.18 8.20
C LEU A 100 -6.65 -5.39 9.42
N ASN A 101 -6.76 -6.60 9.98
CA ASN A 101 -7.47 -6.84 11.26
C ASN A 101 -6.97 -5.89 12.36
N HIS A 102 -5.69 -5.54 12.31
CA HIS A 102 -5.08 -4.62 13.26
C HIS A 102 -5.36 -3.13 13.00
N VAL A 103 -5.84 -2.75 11.82
CA VAL A 103 -6.01 -1.33 11.43
C VAL A 103 -7.37 -1.01 10.83
N SER A 104 -8.34 -1.94 10.90
CA SER A 104 -9.61 -1.82 10.19
C SER A 104 -10.40 -0.59 10.64
N SER A 105 -10.49 -0.36 11.96
CA SER A 105 -11.14 0.81 12.54
C SER A 105 -10.54 2.12 12.02
N GLU A 106 -9.21 2.23 11.99
CA GLU A 106 -8.55 3.45 11.54
C GLU A 106 -8.68 3.66 10.03
N VAL A 107 -8.72 2.57 9.27
CA VAL A 107 -9.02 2.63 7.83
C VAL A 107 -10.43 3.14 7.62
N TRP A 108 -11.42 2.62 8.34
CA TRP A 108 -12.80 3.08 8.27
C TRP A 108 -12.92 4.56 8.59
N MET A 109 -12.29 5.02 9.68
CA MET A 109 -12.25 6.44 10.04
C MET A 109 -11.66 7.29 8.91
N ALA A 110 -10.52 6.86 8.35
CA ALA A 110 -9.88 7.60 7.27
C ALA A 110 -10.73 7.67 5.99
N ILE A 111 -11.50 6.62 5.69
CA ILE A 111 -12.45 6.60 4.57
C ILE A 111 -13.62 7.54 4.87
N LEU A 112 -14.28 7.42 6.03
CA LEU A 112 -15.47 8.19 6.38
C LEU A 112 -15.19 9.68 6.55
N GLU A 113 -14.01 10.07 7.00
CA GLU A 113 -13.56 11.46 7.03
C GLU A 113 -13.52 12.11 5.63
N ARG A 114 -13.23 11.31 4.59
CA ARG A 114 -13.05 11.78 3.20
C ARG A 114 -14.30 11.58 2.36
N LEU A 115 -15.08 10.54 2.67
CA LEU A 115 -16.32 10.18 2.01
C LEU A 115 -17.37 9.86 3.08
N PRO A 116 -17.95 10.89 3.73
CA PRO A 116 -18.93 10.69 4.79
C PRO A 116 -20.25 10.09 4.29
N HIS A 117 -20.59 10.32 3.02
CA HIS A 117 -21.79 9.80 2.36
C HIS A 117 -21.46 8.57 1.51
N ILE A 118 -20.92 7.55 2.17
CA ILE A 118 -20.61 6.28 1.52
C ILE A 118 -21.89 5.52 1.20
N GLU A 119 -21.98 4.96 0.00
CA GLU A 119 -23.12 4.15 -0.39
C GLU A 119 -22.96 2.75 0.20
N ILE A 120 -23.93 2.35 0.99
CA ILE A 120 -23.96 1.05 1.65
C ILE A 120 -24.87 0.15 0.80
N PRO A 121 -24.35 -0.88 0.09
CA PRO A 121 -25.19 -1.82 -0.63
C PRO A 121 -26.18 -2.53 0.31
N VAL A 122 -27.40 -2.69 -0.19
CA VAL A 122 -28.47 -3.44 0.47
C VAL A 122 -28.87 -4.65 -0.38
N GLY A 123 -29.19 -5.77 0.27
CA GLY A 123 -29.65 -7.00 -0.40
C GLY A 123 -28.52 -7.94 -0.87
N PRO A 124 -28.71 -8.69 -1.96
CA PRO A 124 -27.72 -9.65 -2.49
C PRO A 124 -26.30 -9.11 -2.74
N PRO A 125 -26.06 -7.83 -3.11
CA PRO A 125 -24.70 -7.31 -3.27
C PRO A 125 -24.01 -6.98 -1.94
N LYS A 126 -24.63 -7.29 -0.79
CA LYS A 126 -24.06 -7.03 0.53
C LYS A 126 -22.84 -7.92 0.76
N PRO A 127 -21.64 -7.35 1.03
CA PRO A 127 -20.49 -8.15 1.38
C PRO A 127 -20.68 -8.90 2.70
N ASP A 128 -20.22 -10.16 2.72
CA ASP A 128 -20.24 -11.06 3.87
C ASP A 128 -19.02 -10.88 4.80
N GLN A 129 -17.97 -10.25 4.28
CA GLN A 129 -16.71 -10.00 4.98
C GLN A 129 -16.42 -8.50 5.08
N GLU A 130 -15.90 -8.05 6.23
CA GLU A 130 -15.47 -6.67 6.45
C GLU A 130 -14.48 -6.19 5.37
N TRP A 131 -13.63 -7.08 4.87
CA TRP A 131 -12.67 -6.78 3.81
C TRP A 131 -13.31 -6.33 2.50
N ALA A 132 -14.37 -7.01 2.12
CA ALA A 132 -15.09 -6.69 0.90
C ALA A 132 -15.83 -5.35 1.07
N TRP A 133 -16.32 -5.04 2.27
CA TRP A 133 -16.82 -3.71 2.59
C TRP A 133 -15.76 -2.62 2.43
N LEU A 134 -14.55 -2.83 2.98
CA LEU A 134 -13.46 -1.86 2.90
C LEU A 134 -12.99 -1.62 1.46
N LEU A 135 -12.82 -2.68 0.66
CA LEU A 135 -12.42 -2.54 -0.74
C LEU A 135 -13.50 -1.87 -1.60
N GLN A 136 -14.77 -2.21 -1.37
CA GLN A 136 -15.88 -1.55 -2.07
C GLN A 136 -15.97 -0.06 -1.69
N SER A 137 -15.78 0.25 -0.42
CA SER A 137 -15.74 1.61 0.11
C SER A 137 -14.59 2.41 -0.50
N TRP A 138 -13.42 1.77 -0.62
CA TRP A 138 -12.26 2.32 -1.31
C TRP A 138 -12.55 2.61 -2.79
N ASP A 139 -13.21 1.69 -3.49
CA ASP A 139 -13.56 1.86 -4.91
C ASP A 139 -14.49 3.07 -5.14
N GLN A 140 -15.45 3.29 -4.23
CA GLN A 140 -16.26 4.51 -4.24
C GLN A 140 -15.40 5.76 -4.03
N MET A 141 -14.46 5.72 -3.08
CA MET A 141 -13.57 6.85 -2.81
C MET A 141 -12.67 7.16 -4.02
N ARG A 142 -12.12 6.15 -4.70
CA ARG A 142 -11.32 6.31 -5.93
C ARG A 142 -12.13 6.95 -7.07
N THR A 143 -13.41 6.61 -7.16
CA THR A 143 -14.31 7.11 -8.20
C THR A 143 -14.70 8.57 -7.93
N LYS A 144 -15.03 8.89 -6.67
CA LYS A 144 -15.56 10.21 -6.28
C LYS A 144 -14.47 11.26 -6.03
N ILE A 145 -13.25 10.85 -5.66
CA ILE A 145 -12.17 11.77 -5.28
C ILE A 145 -10.96 11.60 -6.22
N PRO A 146 -10.68 12.57 -7.11
CA PRO A 146 -9.63 12.44 -8.13
C PRO A 146 -8.24 12.09 -7.61
N GLN A 147 -7.88 12.56 -6.41
CA GLN A 147 -6.56 12.34 -5.81
C GLN A 147 -6.25 10.86 -5.49
N TYR A 148 -7.27 10.00 -5.41
CA TYR A 148 -7.11 8.57 -5.10
C TYR A 148 -7.30 7.67 -6.32
N ARG A 149 -7.63 8.22 -7.50
CA ARG A 149 -8.00 7.47 -8.70
C ARG A 149 -6.97 6.40 -9.11
N PHE A 150 -5.68 6.69 -8.94
CA PHE A 150 -4.58 5.83 -9.37
C PHE A 150 -3.82 5.18 -8.21
N ILE A 151 -4.43 5.11 -7.03
CA ILE A 151 -3.81 4.51 -5.84
C ILE A 151 -4.62 3.28 -5.43
N ASP A 152 -3.98 2.13 -5.41
CA ASP A 152 -4.59 0.90 -4.90
C ASP A 152 -4.74 0.94 -3.38
N PHE A 153 -5.74 0.23 -2.86
CA PHE A 153 -6.06 0.22 -1.44
C PHE A 153 -4.87 -0.23 -0.59
N LEU A 154 -4.19 -1.32 -1.00
CA LEU A 154 -3.03 -1.83 -0.26
C LEU A 154 -1.83 -0.88 -0.32
N ALA A 155 -1.66 -0.15 -1.43
CA ALA A 155 -0.62 0.86 -1.55
C ALA A 155 -0.89 2.05 -0.63
N TRP A 156 -2.13 2.53 -0.59
CA TRP A 156 -2.56 3.59 0.33
C TRP A 156 -2.44 3.19 1.79
N LEU A 157 -2.88 1.97 2.14
CA LEU A 157 -2.74 1.43 3.49
C LEU A 157 -1.27 1.41 3.95
N TYR A 158 -0.39 0.95 3.07
CA TYR A 158 1.04 0.92 3.34
C TYR A 158 1.61 2.33 3.57
N GLN A 159 1.17 3.33 2.80
CA GLN A 159 1.55 4.72 3.01
C GLN A 159 1.10 5.25 4.37
N ILE A 160 -0.13 4.96 4.79
CA ILE A 160 -0.64 5.35 6.13
C ILE A 160 0.23 4.72 7.22
N LYS A 161 0.48 3.41 7.13
CA LYS A 161 1.32 2.69 8.11
C LYS A 161 2.72 3.30 8.21
N ARG A 162 3.37 3.59 7.08
CA ARG A 162 4.70 4.22 7.07
C ARG A 162 4.68 5.63 7.65
N SER A 163 3.69 6.44 7.29
CA SER A 163 3.58 7.82 7.80
C SER A 163 3.40 7.84 9.32
N ARG A 164 2.63 6.90 9.86
CA ARG A 164 2.44 6.73 11.31
C ARG A 164 3.69 6.21 12.02
N ALA A 165 4.38 5.23 11.42
CA ALA A 165 5.64 4.74 11.98
C ALA A 165 6.67 5.88 12.13
N VAL A 166 6.70 6.80 11.16
CA VAL A 166 7.51 8.02 11.23
C VAL A 166 6.99 8.96 12.31
N ALA A 167 5.69 9.24 12.39
CA ALA A 167 5.13 10.14 13.41
C ALA A 167 5.28 9.63 14.86
N ASN A 168 5.29 8.32 15.06
CA ASN A 168 5.35 7.68 16.38
C ASN A 168 6.77 7.31 16.83
N ASP A 169 7.79 7.47 15.98
CA ASP A 169 9.18 7.22 16.34
C ASP A 169 9.66 8.27 17.36
N PRO A 170 10.06 7.87 18.59
CA PRO A 170 10.56 8.80 19.61
C PRO A 170 11.87 9.50 19.20
N LEU A 171 12.55 9.04 18.16
CA LEU A 171 13.74 9.68 17.58
C LEU A 171 13.42 10.62 16.41
N ASN A 172 12.14 10.82 16.07
CA ASN A 172 11.74 11.70 14.98
C ASN A 172 11.39 13.12 15.49
N PRO A 173 12.16 14.16 15.10
CA PRO A 173 11.95 15.53 15.61
C PRO A 173 10.65 16.21 15.15
N THR A 174 9.85 15.60 14.26
CA THR A 174 8.61 16.20 13.73
C THR A 174 7.35 16.02 14.61
N LYS A 175 7.47 15.61 15.87
CA LYS A 175 6.32 15.71 16.81
C LYS A 175 5.91 17.15 17.14
N ALA A 176 6.68 18.14 16.69
CA ALA A 176 6.23 19.52 16.60
C ALA A 176 5.86 19.85 15.15
N VAL A 177 4.73 20.55 14.99
CA VAL A 177 4.19 21.17 13.76
C VAL A 177 3.06 20.35 13.11
N HIS A 178 1.85 20.62 13.62
CA HIS A 178 0.64 20.67 12.81
C HIS A 178 0.90 21.33 11.45
N GLY A 179 0.40 20.74 10.37
CA GLY A 179 0.29 21.44 9.09
C GLY A 179 0.48 20.52 7.90
N VAL A 180 -0.61 20.29 7.19
CA VAL A 180 -0.63 19.84 5.80
C VAL A 180 0.44 20.59 5.01
N ALA A 181 1.40 19.89 4.41
CA ALA A 181 2.29 20.48 3.42
C ALA A 181 1.61 20.40 2.04
N PRO A 182 1.27 21.53 1.39
CA PRO A 182 0.64 21.52 0.08
C PRO A 182 1.64 21.09 -1.00
N LEU A 183 1.06 20.45 -2.02
CA LEU A 183 1.69 20.10 -3.29
C LEU A 183 2.34 21.32 -3.95
N PHE A 184 3.50 21.08 -4.55
CA PHE A 184 4.07 21.78 -5.72
C PHE A 184 3.71 23.26 -5.92
N GLN A 185 4.68 24.15 -5.73
CA GLN A 185 4.75 25.36 -6.53
C GLN A 185 6.01 25.30 -7.41
N SER A 186 5.73 25.34 -8.71
CA SER A 186 6.65 25.50 -9.82
C SER A 186 7.23 26.92 -9.85
N GLU A 187 8.51 27.01 -10.20
CA GLU A 187 9.06 28.10 -11.01
C GLU A 187 9.83 27.47 -12.19
#